data_AF-A0A7T8JVA2-F1
#
_entry.id   AF-A0A7T8JVA2-F1
#
_cell.length_a   1.000
_cell.length_b   1.000
_cell.length_c   1.000
_cell.angle_alpha   90.00
_cell.angle_beta   90.00
_cell.angle_gamma   90.00
#
_symmetry.space_group_name_H-M   'P 1'
#
loop_
_entity.id
_entity.type
_entity.pdbx_description
1 polymer ?
#
loop_
_entity_poly.entity_id
_entity_poly.type
_entity_poly.pdbx_seq_one_letter_code
_entity_poly.pdbx_strand_id
1 'polypeptide(L)'
;MPLIWFPTGYRLNAVDYVKILQEKFLPWVQENFPDNNVVLQQDGAPAHTAKVTQEFLGQHMQFWSKEMWPPQSPDANPLDYSF
;
A
#
# COMPACT_ATOMS: atom_id res chain seq x y z
N MET A 1 -1.51 -5.10 9.81
CA MET A 1 -1.31 -3.77 9.22
C MET A 1 -2.02 -2.75 10.10
N PRO A 2 -1.43 -1.57 10.37
CA PRO A 2 -2.12 -0.52 11.12
C PRO A 2 -3.36 -0.03 10.36
N LEU A 3 -4.51 0.07 11.05
CA LEU A 3 -5.71 0.69 10.50
C LEU A 3 -5.63 2.21 10.65
N ILE A 4 -5.86 2.94 9.56
CA ILE A 4 -5.88 4.40 9.54
C ILE A 4 -7.26 4.86 9.08
N TRP A 5 -7.87 5.73 9.87
CA TRP A 5 -9.21 6.25 9.65
C TRP A 5 -9.14 7.69 9.16
N PHE A 6 -9.93 8.00 8.14
CA PHE A 6 -10.08 9.35 7.62
C PHE A 6 -11.51 9.86 7.81
N PRO A 7 -11.71 11.18 7.95
CA PRO A 7 -13.04 11.76 7.92
C PRO A 7 -13.79 11.41 6.63
N THR A 8 -15.12 11.29 6.73
CA THR A 8 -15.98 11.04 5.56
C THR A 8 -15.73 12.07 4.46
N GLY A 9 -15.56 11.60 3.22
CA GLY A 9 -15.32 12.44 2.04
C GLY A 9 -13.86 12.83 1.82
N TYR A 10 -12.95 12.49 2.75
CA TYR A 10 -11.52 12.65 2.52
C TYR A 10 -11.05 11.71 1.40
N ARG A 11 -10.29 12.25 0.45
CA ARG A 11 -9.68 11.49 -0.65
C ARG A 11 -8.19 11.40 -0.41
N LEU A 12 -7.73 10.19 -0.13
CA LEU A 12 -6.31 9.92 0.05
C LEU A 12 -5.56 10.17 -1.27
N ASN A 13 -4.57 11.04 -1.23
CA ASN A 13 -3.66 11.26 -2.35
C ASN A 13 -2.33 10.52 -2.12
N ALA A 14 -1.49 10.50 -3.15
CA ALA A 14 -0.22 9.78 -3.12
C ALA A 14 0.77 10.33 -2.07
N VAL A 15 0.78 11.64 -1.82
CA VAL A 15 1.70 12.25 -0.84
C VAL A 15 1.30 11.84 0.58
N ASP A 16 0.01 11.94 0.89
CA ASP A 16 -0.53 11.52 2.19
C ASP A 16 -0.35 10.00 2.38
N TYR A 17 -0.49 9.22 1.31
CA TYR A 17 -0.24 7.79 1.34
C TYR A 17 1.23 7.44 1.64
N VAL A 18 2.19 8.09 0.96
CA VAL A 18 3.62 7.90 1.24
C VAL A 18 3.95 8.28 2.68
N LYS A 19 3.38 9.36 3.20
CA LYS A 19 3.56 9.76 4.61
C LYS A 19 3.09 8.66 5.56
N ILE A 20 1.93 8.05 5.29
CA ILE A 20 1.41 6.92 6.06
C ILE A 20 2.33 5.71 5.98
N LEU A 21 2.83 5.40 4.78
CA LEU A 21 3.76 4.30 4.58
C LEU A 21 5.02 4.49 5.44
N GLN A 22 5.57 5.71 5.43
CA GLN A 22 6.77 6.06 6.17
C GLN A 22 6.55 6.08 7.69
N GLU A 23 5.49 6.74 8.17
CA GLU A 23 5.30 7.02 9.60
C GLU A 23 4.62 5.89 10.37
N LYS A 24 3.87 5.03 9.69
CA LYS A 24 3.01 4.02 10.33
C LYS A 24 3.29 2.61 9.81
N PHE A 25 3.28 2.44 8.49
CA PHE A 25 3.34 1.10 7.91
C PHE A 25 4.73 0.46 8.02
N LEU A 26 5.79 1.14 7.57
CA LEU A 26 7.16 0.60 7.59
C LEU A 26 7.63 0.27 9.02
N PRO A 27 7.43 1.14 10.04
CA PRO A 27 7.74 0.79 11.42
C PRO A 27 6.99 -0.46 11.89
N TRP A 28 5.70 -0.58 11.54
CA TRP A 28 4.91 -1.76 11.87
C TRP A 28 5.45 -3.03 11.19
N VAL A 29 5.88 -2.94 9.91
CA VAL A 29 6.50 -4.07 9.22
C VAL A 29 7.80 -4.49 9.92
N GLN A 30 8.67 -3.54 10.26
CA GLN A 30 9.94 -3.81 10.94
C GLN A 30 9.75 -4.46 12.31
N GLU A 31 8.73 -4.04 13.06
CA GLU A 31 8.41 -4.61 14.37
C GLU A 31 7.83 -6.02 14.28
N ASN A 32 6.99 -6.29 13.27
CA ASN A 32 6.23 -7.54 13.18
C ASN A 32 6.90 -8.59 12.29
N PHE A 33 7.80 -8.19 11.40
CA PHE A 33 8.49 -9.05 10.44
C PHE A 33 9.99 -8.74 10.41
N PRO A 34 10.73 -9.09 11.48
CA PRO A 34 12.14 -8.73 11.64
C PRO A 34 13.05 -9.32 10.55
N ASP A 35 12.65 -10.44 9.93
CA ASP A 35 13.39 -11.08 8.84
C ASP A 35 13.16 -10.40 7.47
N ASN A 36 12.31 -9.37 7.42
CA ASN A 36 11.96 -8.60 6.23
C ASN A 36 11.42 -9.45 5.06
N ASN A 37 10.90 -10.65 5.35
CA ASN A 37 10.33 -11.56 4.35
C ASN A 37 8.85 -11.24 4.10
N VAL A 38 8.59 -10.00 3.68
CA VAL A 38 7.24 -9.49 3.40
C VAL A 38 7.22 -8.83 2.03
N VAL A 39 6.18 -9.15 1.26
CA VAL A 39 5.87 -8.46 0.01
C VAL A 39 4.56 -7.70 0.19
N LEU A 40 4.58 -6.40 -0.08
CA LEU A 40 3.39 -5.57 0.00
C LEU A 40 2.55 -5.70 -1.28
N GLN A 41 1.30 -6.09 -1.12
CA GLN A 41 0.29 -6.12 -2.17
C GLN A 41 -0.69 -4.95 -1.99
N GLN A 42 -1.00 -4.23 -3.07
CA GLN A 42 -1.94 -3.10 -3.09
C GLN A 42 -2.77 -3.15 -4.37
N ASP A 43 -3.99 -2.62 -4.32
CA ASP A 43 -4.86 -2.49 -5.49
C ASP A 43 -4.42 -1.34 -6.41
N GLY A 44 -5.10 -1.21 -7.56
CA GLY A 44 -4.81 -0.21 -8.58
C GLY A 44 -5.25 1.23 -8.26
N ALA A 45 -5.50 1.59 -7.00
CA ALA A 45 -5.96 2.94 -6.64
C ALA A 45 -4.98 4.04 -7.11
N PRO A 46 -5.46 5.25 -7.47
CA PRO A 46 -4.59 6.32 -7.97
C PRO A 46 -3.44 6.70 -7.02
N ALA A 47 -3.65 6.64 -5.70
CA ALA A 47 -2.61 6.92 -4.73
C ALA A 47 -1.52 5.82 -4.72
N HIS A 48 -1.89 4.57 -4.95
CA HIS A 48 -0.96 3.42 -4.96
C HIS A 48 -0.13 3.37 -6.24
N THR A 49 -0.76 3.63 -7.38
CA THR A 49 -0.13 3.58 -8.72
C THR A 49 0.67 4.84 -9.06
N ALA A 50 0.57 5.90 -8.25
CA ALA A 50 1.31 7.14 -8.45
C ALA A 50 2.82 6.93 -8.43
N LYS A 51 3.54 7.68 -9.27
CA LYS A 51 5.00 7.59 -9.41
C LYS A 51 5.72 7.73 -8.05
N VAL A 52 5.34 8.73 -7.25
CA VAL A 52 5.95 8.98 -5.93
C VAL A 52 5.81 7.78 -4.99
N THR A 53 4.66 7.10 -5.02
CA THR A 53 4.40 5.91 -4.20
C THR A 53 5.24 4.72 -4.66
N GLN A 54 5.28 4.48 -5.97
CA GLN A 54 6.06 3.37 -6.55
C GLN A 54 7.56 3.55 -6.30
N GLU A 55 8.08 4.77 -6.47
CA GLU A 55 9.49 5.09 -6.18
C GLU A 55 9.81 4.94 -4.70
N PHE A 56 8.92 5.41 -3.82
CA PHE A 56 9.08 5.25 -2.38
C PHE A 56 9.13 3.77 -1.98
N LEU A 57 8.17 2.96 -2.42
CA LEU A 57 8.13 1.53 -2.09
C LEU A 57 9.36 0.79 -2.64
N GLY A 58 9.77 1.07 -3.89
CA GLY A 58 10.94 0.45 -4.51
C GLY A 58 12.26 0.70 -3.78
N GLN A 59 12.35 1.76 -2.97
CA GLN A 59 13.53 2.05 -2.15
C GLN A 59 13.49 1.40 -0.76
N HIS A 60 12.31 1.01 -0.26
CA HIS A 60 12.13 0.68 1.15
C HIS A 60 11.70 -0.78 1.41
N MET A 61 11.02 -1.44 0.46
CA MET A 61 10.57 -2.83 0.66
C MET A 61 10.22 -3.54 -0.64
N GLN A 62 10.05 -4.86 -0.57
CA GLN A 62 9.47 -5.62 -1.67
C GLN A 62 7.97 -5.36 -1.76
N PHE A 63 7.47 -5.12 -2.96
CA PHE A 63 6.08 -4.87 -3.22
C PHE A 63 5.70 -5.29 -4.63
N TRP A 64 4.41 -5.49 -4.87
CA TRP A 64 3.88 -5.67 -6.22
C TRP A 64 3.75 -4.30 -6.87
N SER A 65 4.57 -4.05 -7.88
CA SER A 65 4.48 -2.81 -8.65
C SER A 65 3.16 -2.76 -9.41
N LYS A 66 2.77 -1.55 -9.85
CA LYS A 66 1.53 -1.35 -10.60
C LYS A 66 1.45 -2.22 -11.86
N GLU A 67 2.57 -2.62 -12.45
CA GLU A 67 2.64 -3.47 -13.63
C GLU A 67 2.29 -4.94 -13.32
N MET A 68 2.46 -5.36 -12.07
CA MET A 68 2.14 -6.72 -11.63
C MET A 68 0.64 -6.90 -11.34
N TRP A 69 -0.09 -5.80 -11.14
CA TRP A 69 -1.53 -5.86 -10.85
C TRP A 69 -2.36 -6.00 -12.13
N PRO A 70 -3.15 -7.08 -12.30
CA PRO A 70 -4.06 -7.18 -13.43
C PRO A 70 -5.16 -6.10 -13.33
N PRO A 71 -5.49 -5.42 -14.44
CA PRO A 71 -6.52 -4.37 -14.42
C PRO A 71 -7.89 -4.96 -14.03
N GLN A 72 -8.63 -4.22 -13.19
CA GLN A 72 -10.00 -4.57 -12.77
C GLN A 72 -10.15 -5.96 -12.15
N SER A 73 -9.19 -6.40 -11.34
CA SER A 73 -9.27 -7.66 -10.60
C SER A 73 -9.53 -7.44 -9.11
N PRO A 74 -10.76 -7.08 -8.69
CA PRO A 74 -11.12 -7.04 -7.26
C PRO A 74 -10.90 -8.41 -6.61
N ASP A 75 -11.13 -9.49 -7.37
CA ASP A 75 -10.92 -10.89 -6.93
C ASP A 75 -9.46 -11.20 -6.55
N ALA A 76 -8.50 -10.36 -6.96
CA ALA A 76 -7.09 -10.55 -6.65
C ALA A 76 -6.68 -9.94 -5.29
N ASN A 77 -7.53 -9.11 -4.68
CA ASN A 77 -7.25 -8.50 -3.39
C ASN A 77 -7.87 -9.35 -2.26
N PRO A 78 -7.08 -9.98 -1.37
CA PRO A 78 -7.63 -10.74 -0.24
C PRO A 78 -8.45 -9.88 0.73
N LEU A 79 -8.34 -8.55 0.65
CA LEU A 79 -9.17 -7.62 1.44
C LEU A 79 -10.53 -7.31 0.80
N ASP A 80 -10.76 -7.66 -0.47
CA ASP A 80 -12.00 -7.38 -1.22
C ASP A 80 -12.94 -8.60 -1.27
N TYR A 81 -12.93 -9.46 -0.24
CA TYR A 81 -13.72 -10.70 -0.22
C TYR A 81 -15.25 -10.51 -0.04
N SER A 82 -15.76 -9.28 0.10
CA SER A 82 -17.20 -9.03 0.08
C SER A 82 -17.55 -7.63 -0.40
N PHE A 83 -18.41 -7.55 -1.43
CA PHE A 83 -19.11 -6.34 -1.85
C PHE A 83 -20.26 -5.99 -0.91
#